data_AF-A0A1G1W023-F1
#
_entry.id   AF-A0A1G1W023-F1
#
_cell.length_a   1.000
_cell.length_b   1.000
_cell.length_c   1.000
_cell.angle_alpha   90.00
_cell.angle_beta   90.00
_cell.angle_gamma   90.00
#
_symmetry.space_group_name_H-M   'P 1'
#
loop_
_entity.id
_entity.type
_entity.pdbx_description
1 polymer ?
#
loop_
_entity_poly.entity_id
_entity_poly.type
_entity_poly.pdbx_seq_one_letter_code
_entity_poly.pdbx_strand_id
1 'polypeptide(L)'
;MADFVPEKEPAPAGGRLKRASNPFDLRNIEKSTYLHLAGFLGIAVLVAAVFYVYLRFDQERLLRDQNGTEKTRTSSQSQNLSQIQLQAEQDQQRRNDVDTLNSALKSFYLKEKRPPDLLKELIPDYLKKLLTDPVTKKEYSYKLSQDKKSWQVAATLSNGNKFEVKGP
;
A
#
# COMPACT_ATOMS: atom_id res chain seq x y z
N MET A 1 -16.03 74.28 -80.92
CA MET A 1 -17.14 74.47 -79.98
C MET A 1 -17.72 73.09 -79.66
N ALA A 2 -17.40 72.57 -78.48
CA ALA A 2 -18.12 71.50 -77.81
C ALA A 2 -17.65 71.57 -76.35
N ASP A 3 -18.49 72.19 -75.52
CA ASP A 3 -18.22 72.44 -74.11
C ASP A 3 -18.20 71.12 -73.33
N PHE A 4 -17.05 70.83 -72.71
CA PHE A 4 -16.86 69.70 -71.82
C PHE A 4 -17.43 70.08 -70.45
N VAL A 5 -18.60 69.56 -70.12
CA VAL A 5 -19.22 69.68 -68.80
C VAL A 5 -18.62 68.60 -67.90
N PRO A 6 -17.86 68.94 -66.85
CA PRO A 6 -17.33 67.94 -65.93
C PRO A 6 -18.45 67.33 -65.07
N GLU A 7 -18.44 66.00 -65.08
CA GLU A 7 -19.37 65.08 -64.45
C GLU A 7 -19.40 65.24 -62.92
N LYS A 8 -20.62 65.29 -62.38
CA LYS A 8 -20.91 65.53 -60.96
C LYS A 8 -20.84 64.20 -60.20
N GLU A 9 -19.77 63.98 -59.42
CA GLU A 9 -19.70 62.81 -58.53
C GLU A 9 -20.81 62.84 -57.46
N PRO A 10 -21.63 61.78 -57.33
CA PRO A 10 -22.57 61.65 -56.24
C PRO A 10 -21.90 61.16 -54.94
N ALA A 11 -22.30 61.77 -53.83
CA ALA A 11 -21.84 61.51 -52.46
C ALA A 11 -21.98 60.03 -52.03
N PRO A 12 -21.12 59.55 -51.09
CA PRO A 12 -21.13 58.16 -50.66
C PRO A 12 -22.41 57.77 -49.91
N ALA A 13 -23.08 56.73 -50.40
CA ALA A 13 -24.25 56.14 -49.78
C ALA A 13 -23.88 55.50 -48.43
N GLY A 14 -24.45 56.03 -47.34
CA GLY A 14 -24.28 55.51 -45.99
C GLY A 14 -24.83 54.08 -45.85
N GLY A 15 -23.93 53.10 -45.86
CA GLY A 15 -24.23 51.72 -45.49
C GLY A 15 -24.35 51.58 -43.98
N ARG A 16 -25.58 51.41 -43.47
CA ARG A 16 -25.82 50.98 -42.08
C ARG A 16 -25.24 49.57 -41.88
N LEU A 17 -24.22 49.45 -41.03
CA LEU A 17 -23.73 48.16 -40.55
C LEU A 17 -24.87 47.42 -39.84
N LYS A 18 -25.28 46.27 -40.37
CA LYS A 18 -26.23 45.37 -39.70
C LYS A 18 -25.54 44.84 -38.43
N ARG A 19 -26.07 45.23 -37.28
CA ARG A 19 -25.65 44.78 -35.95
C ARG A 19 -25.74 43.25 -35.90
N ALA A 20 -24.61 42.57 -35.74
CA ALA A 20 -24.59 41.12 -35.57
C ALA A 20 -25.38 40.74 -34.31
N SER A 21 -26.43 39.93 -34.48
CA SER A 21 -27.21 39.37 -33.37
C SER A 21 -26.35 38.37 -32.60
N ASN A 22 -26.26 38.57 -31.28
CA ASN A 22 -25.44 37.77 -30.38
C ASN A 22 -26.02 36.33 -30.31
N PRO A 23 -25.24 35.26 -30.58
CA PRO A 23 -25.76 33.88 -30.63
C PRO A 23 -26.17 33.29 -29.27
N PHE A 24 -26.02 34.05 -28.18
CA PHE A 24 -26.35 33.64 -26.81
C PHE A 24 -27.50 34.46 -26.21
N ASP A 25 -28.38 35.03 -27.05
CA ASP A 25 -29.58 35.70 -26.55
C ASP A 25 -30.63 34.67 -26.09
N LEU A 26 -30.59 34.34 -24.79
CA LEU A 26 -31.48 33.38 -24.10
C LEU A 26 -32.98 33.69 -24.24
N ARG A 27 -33.36 34.86 -24.76
CA ARG A 27 -34.76 35.32 -24.88
C ARG A 27 -35.48 34.79 -26.11
N ASN A 28 -34.76 34.23 -27.10
CA ASN A 28 -35.33 33.73 -28.36
C ASN A 28 -35.13 32.22 -28.55
N ILE A 29 -35.00 31.45 -27.47
CA ILE A 29 -34.97 29.99 -27.59
C ILE A 29 -36.38 29.52 -27.99
N GLU A 30 -36.49 28.91 -29.16
CA GLU A 30 -37.75 28.37 -29.66
C GLU A 30 -38.31 27.33 -28.68
N LYS A 31 -39.64 27.37 -28.46
CA LYS A 31 -40.32 26.43 -27.56
C LYS A 31 -40.05 24.96 -27.92
N SER A 32 -39.80 24.69 -29.20
CA SER A 32 -39.38 23.39 -29.72
C SER A 32 -38.06 22.92 -29.10
N THR A 33 -37.05 23.79 -28.99
CA THR A 33 -35.74 23.46 -28.41
C THR A 33 -35.85 23.09 -26.92
N TYR A 34 -36.69 23.79 -26.16
CA TYR A 34 -36.97 23.43 -24.76
C TYR A 34 -37.62 22.05 -24.63
N LEU A 35 -38.54 21.71 -25.54
CA LEU A 35 -39.20 20.40 -25.52
C LEU A 35 -38.20 19.26 -25.77
N HIS A 36 -37.26 19.44 -26.71
CA HIS A 36 -36.22 18.45 -27.00
C HIS A 36 -35.22 18.33 -25.84
N LEU A 37 -34.82 19.46 -25.24
CA LEU A 37 -33.91 19.48 -24.10
C LEU A 37 -34.54 18.80 -22.87
N ALA A 38 -35.80 19.10 -22.57
CA ALA A 38 -36.55 18.46 -21.49
C ALA A 38 -36.72 16.95 -21.74
N GLY A 39 -36.97 16.54 -22.99
CA GLY A 39 -37.03 15.14 -23.39
C GLY A 39 -35.70 14.41 -23.17
N PHE A 40 -34.58 15.01 -23.61
CA PHE A 40 -33.25 14.44 -23.40
C PHE A 40 -32.90 14.31 -21.93
N LEU A 41 -33.23 15.33 -21.12
CA LEU A 41 -32.97 15.32 -19.69
C LEU A 41 -33.80 14.24 -18.98
N GLY A 42 -35.05 14.05 -19.39
CA GLY A 42 -35.91 12.97 -18.89
C GLY A 42 -35.35 11.57 -19.19
N ILE A 43 -34.85 11.36 -20.42
CA ILE A 43 -34.23 10.09 -20.82
C ILE A 43 -32.95 9.84 -20.01
N ALA A 44 -32.11 10.86 -19.84
CA ALA A 44 -30.87 10.75 -19.07
C ALA A 44 -31.13 10.33 -17.62
N VAL A 45 -32.14 10.90 -16.97
CA VAL A 45 -32.54 10.53 -15.60
C VAL A 45 -33.04 9.08 -15.54
N LEU A 46 -33.84 8.64 -16.52
CA LEU A 46 -34.31 7.25 -16.60
C LEU A 46 -33.14 6.26 -16.75
N VAL A 47 -32.19 6.55 -17.65
CA VAL A 47 -31.00 5.71 -17.83
C VAL A 47 -30.18 5.64 -16.54
N ALA A 48 -29.98 6.77 -15.86
CA ALA A 48 -29.26 6.81 -14.59
C ALA A 48 -29.97 5.99 -13.50
N ALA A 49 -31.31 6.03 -13.43
CA ALA A 49 -32.08 5.25 -12.47
C ALA A 49 -31.97 3.73 -12.74
N VAL A 50 -32.06 3.31 -14.01
CA VAL A 50 -31.87 1.91 -14.40
C VAL A 50 -30.45 1.43 -14.06
N PHE A 51 -29.44 2.24 -14.38
CA PHE A 51 -28.05 1.92 -14.08
C PHE A 51 -27.78 1.82 -12.59
N TYR A 52 -28.38 2.71 -11.78
CA TYR A 52 -28.29 2.67 -10.32
C TYR A 52 -28.89 1.38 -9.74
N VAL A 53 -30.08 0.98 -10.21
CA VAL A 53 -30.72 -0.27 -9.78
C VAL A 53 -29.88 -1.48 -10.19
N TYR A 54 -29.32 -1.47 -11.40
CA TYR A 54 -28.44 -2.53 -11.89
C TYR A 54 -27.19 -2.69 -11.01
N LEU A 55 -26.48 -1.59 -10.70
CA LEU A 55 -25.32 -1.61 -9.82
C LEU A 55 -25.66 -2.11 -8.41
N ARG A 56 -26.82 -1.73 -7.88
CA ARG A 56 -27.27 -2.18 -6.56
C ARG A 56 -27.55 -3.68 -6.53
N PHE A 57 -28.16 -4.23 -7.59
CA PHE A 57 -28.46 -5.65 -7.69
C PHE A 57 -27.19 -6.50 -7.80
N ASP A 58 -26.15 -6.01 -8.48
CA ASP A 58 -24.88 -6.72 -8.63
C ASP A 58 -24.12 -6.81 -7.29
N GLN A 59 -24.18 -5.76 -6.47
CA GLN A 59 -23.65 -5.79 -5.10
C GLN A 59 -24.36 -6.82 -4.22
N GLU A 60 -25.69 -6.94 -4.31
CA GLU A 60 -26.45 -7.93 -3.53
C GLU A 60 -26.13 -9.36 -3.95
N ARG A 61 -25.85 -9.61 -5.24
CA ARG A 61 -25.44 -10.94 -5.73
C ARG A 61 -24.06 -11.34 -5.23
N LEU A 62 -23.09 -10.43 -5.29
CA LEU A 62 -21.73 -10.67 -4.79
C LEU A 62 -21.70 -10.94 -3.27
N LEU A 63 -22.55 -10.25 -2.50
CA LEU A 63 -22.66 -10.48 -1.06
C LEU A 63 -23.42 -11.77 -0.70
N ARG A 64 -24.33 -12.25 -1.57
CA ARG A 64 -25.11 -13.47 -1.31
C ARG A 64 -24.32 -14.75 -1.59
N ASP A 65 -23.43 -14.74 -2.58
CA ASP A 65 -22.56 -15.88 -2.88
C ASP A 65 -21.43 -16.05 -1.83
N GLN A 66 -21.01 -14.97 -1.16
CA GLN A 66 -20.03 -15.05 -0.06
C GLN A 66 -20.65 -15.52 1.27
N ASN A 67 -21.88 -15.11 1.58
CA ASN A 67 -22.56 -15.48 2.83
C ASN A 67 -22.95 -16.97 2.93
N GLY A 68 -23.00 -17.71 1.81
CA GLY A 68 -23.28 -19.15 1.79
C GLY A 68 -22.08 -20.04 2.17
N THR A 69 -20.84 -19.52 2.12
CA THR A 69 -19.61 -20.31 2.40
C THR A 69 -18.76 -19.77 3.56
N GLU A 70 -19.12 -18.64 4.17
CA GLU A 70 -18.27 -17.92 5.13
C GLU A 70 -18.35 -18.38 6.60
N LYS A 71 -19.40 -19.09 7.02
CA LYS A 71 -19.55 -19.47 8.44
C LYS A 71 -18.53 -20.52 8.94
N THR A 72 -17.75 -21.13 8.05
CA THR A 72 -16.72 -22.13 8.43
C THR A 72 -15.28 -21.70 8.07
N ARG A 73 -15.08 -20.61 7.32
CA ARG A 73 -13.73 -20.17 6.87
C ARG A 73 -13.13 -19.02 7.70
N THR A 74 -13.94 -18.23 8.38
CA THR A 74 -13.46 -17.08 9.18
C THR A 74 -12.72 -17.52 10.45
N SER A 75 -13.07 -18.66 11.07
CA SER A 75 -12.35 -19.15 12.27
C SER A 75 -10.97 -19.72 11.93
N SER A 76 -10.86 -20.48 10.84
CA SER A 76 -9.60 -21.11 10.40
C SER A 76 -8.61 -20.08 9.84
N GLN A 77 -9.07 -19.05 9.13
CA GLN A 77 -8.20 -17.97 8.65
C GLN A 77 -7.71 -17.04 9.78
N SER A 78 -8.57 -16.72 10.76
CA SER A 78 -8.17 -15.93 11.94
C SER A 78 -7.19 -16.69 12.83
N GLN A 79 -7.33 -18.01 12.96
CA GLN A 79 -6.38 -18.86 13.70
C GLN A 79 -5.02 -18.98 13.00
N ASN A 80 -5.00 -19.06 11.66
CA ASN A 80 -3.74 -19.08 10.92
C ASN A 80 -2.99 -17.74 11.03
N LEU A 81 -3.69 -16.60 10.99
CA LEU A 81 -3.05 -15.29 11.14
C LEU A 81 -2.42 -15.08 12.52
N SER A 82 -3.10 -15.50 13.59
CA SER A 82 -2.55 -15.38 14.95
C SER A 82 -1.35 -16.31 15.16
N GLN A 83 -1.36 -17.51 14.58
CA GLN A 83 -0.20 -18.41 14.61
C GLN A 83 1.00 -17.83 13.85
N ILE A 84 0.77 -17.23 12.67
CA ILE A 84 1.84 -16.58 11.88
C ILE A 84 2.45 -15.41 12.67
N GLN A 85 1.62 -14.58 13.31
CA GLN A 85 2.09 -13.46 14.13
C GLN A 85 2.93 -13.95 15.32
N LEU A 86 2.45 -14.96 16.04
CA LEU A 86 3.16 -15.54 17.18
C LEU A 86 4.52 -16.13 16.74
N GLN A 87 4.57 -16.84 15.62
CA GLN A 87 5.82 -17.38 15.07
C GLN A 87 6.80 -16.27 14.68
N ALA A 88 6.31 -15.20 14.05
CA ALA A 88 7.14 -14.06 13.67
C ALA A 88 7.73 -13.34 14.90
N GLU A 89 6.94 -13.17 15.97
CA GLU A 89 7.41 -12.58 17.23
C GLU A 89 8.48 -13.45 17.89
N GLN A 90 8.26 -14.76 17.95
CA GLN A 90 9.23 -15.73 18.49
C GLN A 90 10.53 -15.75 17.69
N ASP A 91 10.46 -15.71 16.36
CA ASP A 91 11.63 -15.67 15.50
C ASP A 91 12.38 -14.34 15.61
N GLN A 92 11.67 -13.23 15.78
CA GLN A 92 12.29 -11.94 16.07
C GLN A 92 13.02 -11.97 17.41
N GLN A 93 12.41 -12.57 18.44
CA GLN A 93 13.04 -12.74 19.74
C GLN A 93 14.32 -13.60 19.62
N ARG A 94 14.28 -14.72 18.89
CA ARG A 94 15.47 -15.56 18.66
C ARG A 94 16.60 -14.82 17.97
N ARG A 95 16.30 -13.98 16.97
CA ARG A 95 17.31 -13.15 16.29
C ARG A 95 17.95 -12.16 17.26
N ASN A 96 17.12 -11.43 18.01
CA ASN A 96 17.58 -10.48 19.01
C ASN A 96 18.43 -11.16 20.09
N ASP A 97 18.06 -12.36 20.53
CA ASP A 97 18.82 -13.13 21.52
C ASP A 97 20.20 -13.54 20.98
N VAL A 98 20.26 -14.02 19.73
CA VAL A 98 21.52 -14.38 19.06
C VAL A 98 22.42 -13.16 18.90
N ASP A 99 21.87 -12.01 18.50
CA ASP A 99 22.63 -10.76 18.37
C ASP A 99 23.14 -10.25 19.73
N THR A 100 22.32 -10.39 20.78
CA THR A 100 22.70 -10.06 22.15
C THR A 100 23.82 -10.96 22.65
N LEU A 101 23.73 -12.27 22.43
CA LEU A 101 24.79 -13.23 22.75
C LEU A 101 26.08 -12.89 22.00
N ASN A 102 25.99 -12.58 20.70
CA ASN A 102 27.17 -12.21 19.93
C ASN A 102 27.82 -10.92 20.44
N SER A 103 27.03 -9.95 20.86
CA SER A 103 27.54 -8.70 21.45
C SER A 103 28.23 -8.93 22.79
N ALA A 104 27.67 -9.80 23.63
CA ALA A 104 28.30 -10.23 24.89
C ALA A 104 29.62 -10.99 24.63
N LEU A 105 29.64 -11.89 23.66
CA LEU A 105 30.84 -12.63 23.24
C LEU A 105 31.94 -11.70 22.71
N LYS A 106 31.58 -10.69 21.90
CA LYS A 106 32.53 -9.67 21.46
C LYS A 106 33.11 -8.90 22.63
N SER A 107 32.27 -8.53 23.61
CA SER A 107 32.71 -7.81 24.80
C SER A 107 33.66 -8.65 25.65
N PHE A 108 33.35 -9.94 25.83
CA PHE A 108 34.23 -10.91 26.49
C PHE A 108 35.57 -11.03 25.77
N TYR A 109 35.55 -11.21 24.45
CA TYR A 109 36.74 -11.31 23.63
C TYR A 109 37.62 -10.06 23.73
N LEU A 110 37.02 -8.86 23.78
CA LEU A 110 37.78 -7.62 23.90
C LEU A 110 38.55 -7.53 25.22
N LYS A 111 38.00 -8.05 26.32
CA LYS A 111 38.64 -8.07 27.65
C LYS A 111 39.64 -9.22 27.79
N GLU A 112 39.20 -10.45 27.50
CA GLU A 112 39.96 -11.68 27.77
C GLU A 112 40.89 -12.07 26.61
N LYS A 113 40.77 -11.42 25.45
CA LYS A 113 41.52 -11.72 24.21
C LYS A 113 41.34 -13.15 23.70
N ARG A 114 40.30 -13.84 24.18
CA ARG A 114 39.89 -15.19 23.77
C ARG A 114 38.36 -15.29 23.82
N PRO A 115 37.72 -16.12 23.00
CA PRO A 115 36.32 -16.45 23.17
C PRO A 115 36.15 -17.41 24.37
N PRO A 116 34.99 -17.41 25.03
CA PRO A 116 34.74 -18.33 26.13
C PRO A 116 34.59 -19.77 25.62
N ASP A 117 34.97 -20.76 26.42
CA ASP A 117 34.73 -22.17 26.06
C ASP A 117 33.24 -22.52 26.20
N LEU A 118 32.55 -21.88 27.15
CA LEU A 118 31.12 -22.05 27.41
C LEU A 118 30.39 -20.70 27.48
N LEU A 119 29.16 -20.63 26.96
CA LEU A 119 28.32 -19.41 27.07
C LEU A 119 28.06 -18.97 28.52
N LYS A 120 28.15 -19.89 29.48
CA LYS A 120 27.97 -19.58 30.91
C LYS A 120 29.05 -18.66 31.48
N GLU A 121 30.23 -18.61 30.87
CA GLU A 121 31.32 -17.68 31.27
C GLU A 121 30.96 -16.21 31.00
N LEU A 122 29.91 -15.93 30.21
CA LEU A 122 29.42 -14.56 29.99
C LEU A 122 28.69 -14.00 31.22
N ILE A 123 28.32 -14.83 32.19
CA ILE A 123 27.55 -14.45 33.36
C ILE A 123 28.50 -14.36 34.56
N PRO A 124 28.35 -13.34 35.44
CA PRO A 124 27.35 -12.27 35.40
C PRO A 124 27.82 -11.01 34.65
N ASP A 125 29.09 -10.96 34.26
CA ASP A 125 29.75 -9.71 33.84
C ASP A 125 29.21 -9.13 32.52
N TYR A 126 28.85 -9.98 31.56
CA TYR A 126 28.39 -9.56 30.23
C TYR A 126 26.90 -9.85 29.99
N LEU A 127 26.34 -10.81 30.72
CA LEU A 127 24.93 -11.18 30.68
C LEU A 127 24.41 -11.41 32.09
N LYS A 128 23.23 -10.86 32.39
CA LYS A 128 22.54 -11.09 33.68
C LYS A 128 22.06 -12.53 33.84
N LYS A 129 21.67 -13.16 32.72
CA LYS A 129 21.18 -14.54 32.65
C LYS A 129 21.43 -15.10 31.25
N LEU A 130 21.44 -16.42 31.15
CA LEU A 130 21.56 -17.08 29.85
C LEU A 130 20.24 -16.96 29.09
N LEU A 131 20.32 -16.52 27.83
CA LEU A 131 19.19 -16.45 26.93
C LEU A 131 18.88 -17.85 26.39
N THR A 132 17.60 -18.21 26.33
CA THR A 132 17.12 -19.51 25.86
C THR A 132 16.03 -19.32 24.83
N ASP A 133 15.91 -20.27 23.90
CA ASP A 133 14.89 -20.24 22.87
C ASP A 133 13.48 -20.19 23.51
N PRO A 134 12.62 -19.21 23.14
CA PRO A 134 11.31 -19.03 23.75
C PRO A 134 10.41 -20.26 23.59
N VAL A 135 10.61 -21.07 22.55
CA VAL A 135 9.79 -22.26 22.25
C VAL A 135 10.38 -23.51 22.89
N THR A 136 11.65 -23.80 22.63
CA THR A 136 12.26 -25.07 23.09
C THR A 136 12.80 -24.99 24.51
N LYS A 137 12.96 -23.77 25.06
CA LYS A 137 13.63 -23.48 26.34
C LYS A 137 15.07 -23.99 26.41
N LYS A 138 15.67 -24.32 25.26
CA LYS A 138 17.06 -24.80 25.16
C LYS A 138 18.00 -23.63 24.92
N GLU A 139 19.27 -23.83 25.29
CA GLU A 139 20.35 -22.90 24.96
C GLU A 139 20.57 -22.83 23.45
N TYR A 140 20.97 -21.66 22.96
CA TYR A 140 21.30 -21.46 21.55
C TYR A 140 22.56 -22.23 21.15
N SER A 141 22.68 -22.57 19.87
CA SER A 141 23.84 -23.33 19.38
C SER A 141 25.08 -22.44 19.40
N TYR A 142 26.08 -22.85 20.17
CA TYR A 142 27.38 -22.19 20.24
C TYR A 142 28.47 -23.13 19.73
N LYS A 143 29.34 -22.64 18.86
CA LYS A 143 30.50 -23.38 18.37
C LYS A 143 31.72 -22.47 18.31
N LEU A 144 32.83 -22.99 18.78
CA LEU A 144 34.15 -22.41 18.58
C LEU A 144 34.76 -22.96 17.29
N SER A 145 35.56 -22.13 16.62
CA SER A 145 36.42 -22.59 15.54
C SER A 145 37.54 -23.50 16.07
N GLN A 146 38.13 -24.30 15.18
CA GLN A 146 39.20 -25.24 15.55
C GLN A 146 40.43 -24.55 16.16
N ASP A 147 40.72 -23.33 15.72
CA ASP A 147 41.80 -22.49 16.22
C ASP A 147 41.42 -21.69 17.48
N LYS A 148 40.19 -21.85 18.00
CA LYS A 148 39.62 -21.11 19.15
C LYS A 148 39.73 -19.58 19.06
N LYS A 149 39.82 -19.03 17.85
CA LYS A 149 39.89 -17.58 17.65
C LYS A 149 38.54 -16.98 17.35
N SER A 150 37.69 -17.72 16.65
CA SER A 150 36.36 -17.29 16.26
C SER A 150 35.27 -18.19 16.83
N TRP A 151 34.05 -17.67 16.81
CA TRP A 151 32.88 -18.38 17.28
C TRP A 151 31.70 -18.19 16.35
N GLN A 152 30.71 -19.05 16.52
CA GLN A 152 29.45 -19.00 15.83
C GLN A 152 28.32 -19.23 16.84
N VAL A 153 27.32 -18.35 16.80
CA VAL A 153 26.05 -18.52 17.52
C VAL A 153 24.95 -18.71 16.49
N ALA A 154 24.09 -19.70 16.68
CA ALA A 154 22.98 -19.97 15.77
C ALA A 154 21.66 -20.32 16.49
N ALA A 155 20.57 -19.88 15.88
CA ALA A 155 19.20 -20.24 16.24
C ALA A 155 18.46 -20.87 15.03
N THR A 156 17.58 -21.83 15.32
CA THR A 156 16.66 -22.38 14.31
C THR A 156 15.33 -21.64 14.39
N LEU A 157 14.91 -21.06 13.26
CA LEU A 157 13.66 -20.30 13.14
C LEU A 157 12.46 -21.23 12.92
N SER A 158 11.25 -20.69 13.05
CA SER A 158 9.99 -21.45 12.91
C SER A 158 9.83 -22.10 11.53
N ASN A 159 10.40 -21.48 10.49
CA ASN A 159 10.45 -21.99 9.12
C ASN A 159 11.57 -23.03 8.88
N GLY A 160 12.31 -23.44 9.90
CA GLY A 160 13.43 -24.38 9.81
C GLY A 160 14.75 -23.74 9.34
N ASN A 161 14.75 -22.48 8.91
CA ASN A 161 15.97 -21.79 8.53
C ASN A 161 16.85 -21.50 9.76
N LYS A 162 18.17 -21.50 9.56
CA LYS A 162 19.13 -21.14 10.61
C LYS A 162 19.49 -19.67 10.48
N PHE A 163 19.38 -18.95 11.59
CA PHE A 163 19.97 -17.63 11.74
C PHE A 163 21.29 -17.79 12.48
N GLU A 164 22.40 -17.39 11.86
CA GLU A 164 23.73 -17.54 12.41
C GLU A 164 24.51 -16.23 12.35
N VAL A 165 25.28 -15.99 13.41
CA VAL A 165 26.16 -14.83 13.51
C VAL A 165 27.53 -15.30 13.97
N LYS A 166 28.57 -14.75 13.33
CA LYS A 166 29.96 -15.12 13.57
C LYS A 166 30.70 -14.01 14.30
N GLY A 167 31.61 -14.42 15.19
CA GLY A 167 32.63 -13.56 15.78
C GLY A 167 33.87 -13.41 14.90
N PRO A 168 34.71 -12.39 15.19
CA PRO A 168 36.04 -12.24 14.60
C PRO A 168 36.93 -13.47 14.83
#